data_AF-A0A351FTP8-F1
#
_entry.id   AF-A0A351FTP8-F1
#
_cell.length_a   1.000
_cell.length_b   1.000
_cell.length_c   1.000
_cell.angle_alpha   90.00
_cell.angle_beta   90.00
_cell.angle_gamma   90.00
#
_symmetry.space_group_name_H-M   'P 1'
#
loop_
_entity.id
_entity.type
_entity.pdbx_description
1 polymer ?
#
loop_
_entity_poly.entity_id
_entity_poly.type
_entity_poly.pdbx_seq_one_letter_code
_entity_poly.pdbx_strand_id
1 'polypeptide(L)'
;MRSIRMSIRLALLFGLMVSVIGCGKPGPPPDKLTVEIAEQQMASAELVIDLIEFTTIEDEAAEILAKHPGGLNLDGLTSLSDSAAESLAKQNGDLGLGGLKSLSDAQVKILSKHQGGGALCLSGLTELSGAQVESLSRYQGMLDLSGVTAISDSAAAALAKVNGDLVLNGLISLSDAAAESLAMHRGGRGRLLLSGLTSLTGAQAKSLSRHQGGLVLEGLTSLTDAQAKSLSMHKSDLALNGLTSLSETAAESLAKHKGGLALRGLISLSDAAAESLAKHQGSYLLIKYDNLPPSAAEILKK
;
A
#
# COMPACT_ATOMS: atom_id res chain seq x y z
N MET A 1 26.91 -34.02 -8.19
CA MET A 1 26.75 -32.55 -8.09
C MET A 1 25.28 -32.22 -8.34
N ARG A 2 24.79 -31.25 -7.58
CA ARG A 2 23.39 -30.90 -7.27
C ARG A 2 22.45 -30.70 -8.47
N SER A 3 21.20 -31.15 -8.34
CA SER A 3 19.98 -30.33 -8.57
C SER A 3 18.71 -31.21 -8.58
N ILE A 4 17.88 -31.14 -7.53
CA ILE A 4 16.41 -31.25 -7.61
C ILE A 4 15.84 -30.45 -6.41
N ARG A 5 15.28 -29.26 -6.67
CA ARG A 5 14.42 -28.54 -5.72
C ARG A 5 13.01 -29.11 -5.87
N MET A 6 12.56 -29.86 -4.87
CA MET A 6 11.22 -30.43 -4.80
C MET A 6 10.33 -29.46 -4.02
N SER A 7 9.20 -29.11 -4.64
CA SER A 7 8.15 -28.25 -4.10
C SER A 7 7.55 -28.84 -2.82
N ILE A 8 7.60 -28.10 -1.71
CA ILE A 8 6.83 -28.42 -0.51
C ILE A 8 5.48 -27.71 -0.64
N ARG A 9 4.50 -28.41 -1.21
CA ARG A 9 3.08 -28.23 -0.90
C ARG A 9 2.72 -29.41 0.00
N LEU A 10 2.62 -29.20 1.31
CA LEU A 10 2.11 -30.22 2.21
C LEU A 10 0.63 -29.96 2.47
N ALA A 11 -0.18 -30.86 1.96
CA ALA A 11 -1.62 -30.89 2.08
C ALA A 11 -2.05 -31.20 3.51
N LEU A 12 -2.92 -30.36 4.06
CA LEU A 12 -3.82 -30.71 5.16
C LEU A 12 -5.08 -31.31 4.55
N LEU A 13 -5.21 -32.64 4.56
CA LEU A 13 -6.53 -33.29 4.51
C LEU A 13 -6.49 -34.72 5.08
N PHE A 14 -7.52 -35.00 5.87
CA PHE A 14 -8.06 -36.27 6.38
C PHE A 14 -7.60 -36.82 7.75
N GLY A 15 -8.59 -36.83 8.65
CA GLY A 15 -8.62 -37.63 9.88
C GLY A 15 -9.97 -37.55 10.58
N LEU A 16 -11.03 -38.09 9.97
CA LEU A 16 -12.32 -38.33 10.63
C LEU A 16 -12.28 -39.74 11.23
N MET A 17 -12.36 -39.90 12.56
CA MET A 17 -12.96 -41.07 13.26
C MET A 17 -12.83 -40.98 14.80
N VAL A 18 -14.01 -41.09 15.44
CA VAL A 18 -14.36 -41.64 16.77
C VAL A 18 -13.98 -40.92 18.08
N SER A 19 -15.05 -40.41 18.70
CA SER A 19 -15.35 -40.19 20.12
C SER A 19 -14.45 -40.84 21.19
N VAL A 20 -13.89 -40.01 22.07
CA VAL A 20 -13.73 -40.31 23.50
C VAL A 20 -14.31 -39.12 24.26
N ILE A 21 -15.31 -39.39 25.11
CA ILE A 21 -15.95 -38.45 26.01
C ILE A 21 -14.92 -38.06 27.09
N GLY A 22 -14.45 -36.82 27.02
CA GLY A 22 -13.74 -36.14 28.10
C GLY A 22 -14.25 -34.72 28.17
N CYS A 23 -14.58 -34.24 29.36
CA CYS A 23 -14.92 -32.85 29.64
C CYS A 23 -13.69 -31.95 29.38
N GLY A 24 -13.33 -31.76 28.11
CA GLY A 24 -12.43 -30.72 27.67
C GLY A 24 -13.20 -29.41 27.67
N LYS A 25 -12.56 -28.34 28.17
CA LYS A 25 -13.02 -26.96 27.99
C LYS A 25 -13.46 -26.79 26.53
N PRO A 26 -14.56 -26.04 26.24
CA PRO A 26 -14.92 -25.76 24.86
C PRO A 26 -13.67 -25.23 24.15
N GLY A 27 -13.24 -25.94 23.10
CA GLY A 27 -12.15 -25.44 22.26
C GLY A 27 -12.50 -24.03 21.79
N PRO A 28 -11.50 -23.15 21.62
CA PRO A 28 -11.73 -21.81 21.13
C PRO A 28 -12.53 -21.87 19.81
N PRO A 29 -13.40 -20.89 19.53
CA PRO A 29 -14.09 -20.82 18.25
C PRO A 29 -13.05 -20.89 17.12
N PRO A 30 -13.41 -21.45 15.96
CA PRO A 30 -12.49 -21.76 14.86
C PRO A 30 -11.70 -20.56 14.30
N ASP A 31 -11.98 -19.34 14.78
CA ASP A 31 -11.44 -18.08 14.30
C ASP A 31 -10.69 -17.28 15.38
N LYS A 32 -10.28 -17.90 16.50
CA LYS A 32 -9.51 -17.25 17.58
C LYS A 32 -8.06 -17.72 17.61
N LEU A 33 -7.15 -16.75 17.56
CA LEU A 33 -5.71 -16.96 17.70
C LEU A 33 -5.34 -17.06 19.18
N THR A 34 -5.08 -18.28 19.65
CA THR A 34 -4.74 -18.58 21.05
C THR A 34 -3.23 -18.62 21.28
N VAL A 35 -2.85 -18.68 22.56
CA VAL A 35 -1.46 -18.89 23.00
C VAL A 35 -0.83 -20.12 22.33
N GLU A 36 -1.51 -21.26 22.31
CA GLU A 36 -0.94 -22.50 21.74
C GLU A 36 -0.64 -22.36 20.25
N ILE A 37 -1.52 -21.67 19.51
CA ILE A 37 -1.32 -21.39 18.09
C ILE A 37 -0.14 -20.42 17.92
N ALA A 38 -0.08 -19.35 18.70
CA ALA A 38 1.04 -18.41 18.65
C ALA A 38 2.39 -19.09 18.92
N GLU A 39 2.49 -19.94 19.96
CA GLU A 39 3.71 -20.70 20.27
C GLU A 39 4.11 -21.64 19.13
N GLN A 40 3.13 -22.31 18.52
CA GLN A 40 3.38 -23.20 17.37
C GLN A 40 3.98 -22.42 16.18
N GLN A 41 3.47 -21.22 15.90
CA GLN A 41 3.95 -20.39 14.79
C GLN A 41 5.34 -19.82 15.06
N MET A 42 5.64 -19.48 16.31
CA MET A 42 6.96 -19.02 16.74
C MET A 42 8.06 -20.08 16.64
N ALA A 43 7.71 -21.37 16.55
CA ALA A 43 8.66 -22.45 16.31
C ALA A 43 9.05 -22.59 14.82
N SER A 44 8.33 -21.93 13.91
CA SER A 44 8.67 -21.88 12.50
C SER A 44 9.86 -20.94 12.27
N ALA A 45 10.65 -21.20 11.22
CA ALA A 45 11.77 -20.33 10.82
C ALA A 45 11.35 -19.34 9.72
N GLU A 46 10.07 -18.97 9.67
CA GLU A 46 9.53 -18.10 8.63
C GLU A 46 9.90 -16.64 8.89
N LEU A 47 10.16 -15.88 7.82
CA LEU A 47 10.44 -14.44 7.92
C LEU A 47 9.16 -13.61 8.07
N VAL A 48 8.01 -14.18 7.72
CA VAL A 48 6.69 -13.57 7.86
C VAL A 48 5.75 -14.67 8.31
N ILE A 49 5.02 -14.43 9.39
CA ILE A 49 3.98 -15.32 9.87
C ILE A 49 2.63 -14.82 9.32
N ASP A 50 1.95 -15.67 8.56
CA ASP A 50 0.63 -15.37 7.99
C ASP A 50 -0.48 -16.03 8.81
N LEU A 51 -1.38 -15.20 9.34
CA LEU A 51 -2.45 -15.57 10.28
C LEU A 51 -3.78 -14.91 9.89
N ILE A 52 -3.97 -14.68 8.59
CA ILE A 52 -5.16 -14.03 8.02
C ILE A 52 -6.46 -14.81 8.28
N GLU A 53 -6.40 -16.09 8.62
CA GLU A 53 -7.55 -16.91 8.93
C GLU A 53 -8.20 -16.59 10.29
N PHE A 54 -7.47 -15.90 11.19
CA PHE A 54 -7.97 -15.60 12.53
C PHE A 54 -8.63 -14.23 12.60
N THR A 55 -9.82 -14.16 13.22
CA THR A 55 -10.62 -12.92 13.32
C THR A 55 -10.53 -12.24 14.68
N THR A 56 -10.03 -12.95 15.69
CA THR A 56 -9.79 -12.46 17.06
C THR A 56 -8.47 -13.02 17.60
N ILE A 57 -7.86 -12.34 18.58
CA ILE A 57 -6.58 -12.71 19.19
C ILE A 57 -6.66 -12.57 20.71
N GLU A 58 -6.00 -13.49 21.43
CA GLU A 58 -5.78 -13.36 22.88
C GLU A 58 -4.64 -12.38 23.17
N ASP A 59 -4.73 -11.66 24.29
CA ASP A 59 -3.71 -10.67 24.67
C ASP A 59 -2.34 -11.34 24.86
N GLU A 60 -2.31 -12.52 25.46
CA GLU A 60 -1.11 -13.34 25.64
C GLU A 60 -0.57 -13.88 24.31
N ALA A 61 -1.45 -14.24 23.36
CA ALA A 61 -1.04 -14.66 22.03
C ALA A 61 -0.38 -13.49 21.26
N ALA A 62 -0.94 -12.29 21.37
CA ALA A 62 -0.35 -11.08 20.81
C ALA A 62 1.04 -10.79 21.41
N GLU A 63 1.22 -11.01 22.72
CA GLU A 63 2.51 -10.84 23.39
C GLU A 63 3.57 -11.83 22.88
N ILE A 64 3.17 -13.07 22.60
CA ILE A 64 4.07 -14.10 22.06
C ILE A 64 4.48 -13.73 20.64
N LEU A 65 3.52 -13.40 19.77
CA LEU A 65 3.79 -13.06 18.37
C LEU A 65 4.60 -11.77 18.23
N ALA A 66 4.43 -10.80 19.12
CA ALA A 66 5.22 -9.56 19.12
C ALA A 66 6.74 -9.78 19.27
N LYS A 67 7.16 -10.96 19.76
CA LYS A 67 8.58 -11.34 19.88
C LYS A 67 9.16 -11.84 18.56
N HIS A 68 8.34 -12.06 17.53
CA HIS A 68 8.78 -12.48 16.22
C HIS A 68 9.63 -11.37 15.56
N PRO A 69 10.83 -11.69 15.01
CA PRO A 69 11.70 -10.68 14.42
C PRO A 69 11.23 -10.21 13.03
N GLY A 70 10.36 -10.99 12.38
CA GLY A 70 9.85 -10.73 11.03
C GLY A 70 8.45 -10.15 11.01
N GLY A 71 7.83 -10.14 9.83
CA GLY A 71 6.49 -9.60 9.63
C GLY A 71 5.39 -10.48 10.24
N LEU A 72 4.27 -9.85 10.63
CA LEU A 72 3.04 -10.52 11.05
C LEU A 72 1.91 -10.05 10.14
N ASN A 73 1.27 -10.98 9.44
CA ASN A 73 0.03 -10.68 8.71
C ASN A 73 -1.17 -11.12 9.55
N LEU A 74 -1.84 -10.15 10.18
CA LEU A 74 -3.05 -10.33 10.99
C LEU A 74 -4.25 -9.63 10.33
N ASP A 75 -4.26 -9.53 9.00
CA ASP A 75 -5.32 -8.88 8.22
C ASP A 75 -6.70 -9.55 8.40
N GLY A 76 -6.77 -10.74 8.99
CA GLY A 76 -8.02 -11.40 9.38
C GLY A 76 -8.71 -10.75 10.58
N LEU A 77 -7.96 -10.08 11.45
CA LEU A 77 -8.49 -9.57 12.72
C LEU A 77 -9.57 -8.50 12.48
N THR A 78 -10.71 -8.69 13.13
CA THR A 78 -11.86 -7.77 13.04
C THR A 78 -12.02 -6.90 14.28
N SER A 79 -11.34 -7.26 15.38
CA SER A 79 -11.30 -6.52 16.63
C SER A 79 -9.93 -6.67 17.29
N LEU A 80 -9.56 -5.68 18.09
CA LEU A 80 -8.31 -5.67 18.84
C LEU A 80 -8.58 -5.08 20.23
N SER A 81 -8.03 -5.69 21.28
CA SER A 81 -8.03 -5.12 22.63
C SER A 81 -6.90 -4.09 22.77
N ASP A 82 -6.94 -3.27 23.82
CA ASP A 82 -5.85 -2.33 24.11
C ASP A 82 -4.56 -3.07 24.46
N SER A 83 -4.65 -4.17 25.23
CA SER A 83 -3.50 -4.99 25.62
C SER A 83 -2.87 -5.71 24.42
N ALA A 84 -3.65 -6.24 23.50
CA ALA A 84 -3.14 -6.82 22.26
C ALA A 84 -2.48 -5.75 21.38
N ALA A 85 -3.07 -4.55 21.27
CA ALA A 85 -2.46 -3.43 20.55
C ALA A 85 -1.11 -3.02 21.17
N GLU A 86 -1.01 -2.98 22.50
CA GLU A 86 0.24 -2.66 23.21
C GLU A 86 1.34 -3.69 22.96
N SER A 87 0.98 -4.97 22.92
CA SER A 87 1.90 -6.05 22.59
C SER A 87 2.37 -5.94 21.15
N LEU A 88 1.45 -5.87 20.18
CA LEU A 88 1.76 -5.83 18.76
C LEU A 88 2.56 -4.59 18.37
N ALA A 89 2.32 -3.42 18.97
CA ALA A 89 3.10 -2.21 18.72
C ALA A 89 4.60 -2.33 19.10
N LYS A 90 5.02 -3.39 19.80
CA LYS A 90 6.44 -3.64 20.13
C LYS A 90 7.15 -4.50 19.09
N GLN A 91 6.45 -5.06 18.12
CA GLN A 91 7.07 -5.90 17.10
C GLN A 91 7.95 -5.04 16.17
N ASN A 92 8.96 -5.69 15.56
CA ASN A 92 9.99 -5.01 14.78
C ASN A 92 9.83 -5.13 13.26
N GLY A 93 8.98 -6.05 12.78
CA GLY A 93 8.76 -6.30 11.36
C GLY A 93 7.65 -5.45 10.74
N ASP A 94 7.03 -5.97 9.68
CA ASP A 94 5.79 -5.43 9.14
C ASP A 94 4.59 -5.93 9.96
N LEU A 95 3.56 -5.11 10.12
CA LEU A 95 2.34 -5.43 10.86
C LEU A 95 1.11 -5.22 9.97
N GLY A 96 0.51 -6.33 9.55
CA GLY A 96 -0.75 -6.39 8.81
C GLY A 96 -1.95 -6.38 9.75
N LEU A 97 -2.81 -5.35 9.67
CA LEU A 97 -4.07 -5.24 10.43
C LEU A 97 -5.22 -4.73 9.54
N GLY A 98 -5.21 -5.06 8.25
CA GLY A 98 -6.18 -4.62 7.23
C GLY A 98 -7.63 -5.09 7.44
N GLY A 99 -7.85 -6.05 8.33
CA GLY A 99 -9.18 -6.51 8.72
C GLY A 99 -9.92 -5.53 9.63
N LEU A 100 -9.18 -4.72 10.41
CA LEU A 100 -9.75 -3.82 11.41
C LEU A 100 -10.45 -2.65 10.74
N LYS A 101 -11.79 -2.62 10.82
CA LYS A 101 -12.61 -1.57 10.20
C LYS A 101 -12.72 -0.30 11.04
N SER A 102 -12.52 -0.43 12.34
CA SER A 102 -12.52 0.67 13.30
C SER A 102 -11.56 0.40 14.44
N LEU A 103 -10.91 1.44 14.94
CA LEU A 103 -10.07 1.40 16.13
C LEU A 103 -10.40 2.60 17.02
N SER A 104 -10.18 2.48 18.33
CA SER A 104 -10.27 3.62 19.22
C SER A 104 -9.09 4.58 19.01
N ASP A 105 -9.25 5.84 19.41
CA ASP A 105 -8.14 6.81 19.42
C ASP A 105 -6.95 6.30 20.25
N ALA A 106 -7.22 5.57 21.34
CA ALA A 106 -6.19 4.98 22.20
C ALA A 106 -5.40 3.89 21.46
N GLN A 107 -6.10 3.00 20.75
CA GLN A 107 -5.49 1.91 19.99
C GLN A 107 -4.62 2.44 18.86
N VAL A 108 -5.09 3.41 18.08
CA VAL A 108 -4.30 4.03 17.03
C VAL A 108 -3.07 4.74 17.61
N LYS A 109 -3.20 5.41 18.76
CA LYS A 109 -2.07 6.02 19.46
C LYS A 109 -1.03 5.02 19.96
N ILE A 110 -1.46 3.82 20.33
CA ILE A 110 -0.56 2.72 20.70
C ILE A 110 0.16 2.21 19.45
N LEU A 111 -0.59 1.85 18.41
CA LEU A 111 -0.06 1.29 17.16
C LEU A 111 0.84 2.28 16.41
N SER A 112 0.59 3.59 16.49
CA SER A 112 1.45 4.60 15.86
C SER A 112 2.84 4.72 16.48
N LYS A 113 3.08 4.07 17.62
CA LYS A 113 4.41 3.93 18.24
C LYS A 113 5.15 2.69 17.77
N HIS A 114 4.62 1.93 16.81
CA HIS A 114 5.24 0.73 16.30
C HIS A 114 6.71 0.98 15.93
N GLN A 115 7.62 0.34 16.68
CA GLN A 115 9.02 0.76 16.82
C GLN A 115 9.96 0.19 15.76
N GLY A 116 9.50 -0.82 15.01
CA GLY A 116 10.34 -1.57 14.07
C GLY A 116 10.80 -0.82 12.82
N GLY A 117 10.14 0.29 12.49
CA GLY A 117 10.31 0.96 11.20
C GLY A 117 9.74 0.17 10.00
N GLY A 118 9.11 -0.99 10.26
CA GLY A 118 8.39 -1.76 9.25
C GLY A 118 7.09 -1.09 8.81
N ALA A 119 6.38 -1.75 7.90
CA ALA A 119 5.07 -1.29 7.44
C ALA A 119 4.01 -1.48 8.53
N LEU A 120 3.14 -0.49 8.70
CA LEU A 120 1.90 -0.60 9.47
C LEU A 120 0.73 -0.53 8.49
N CYS A 121 0.05 -1.65 8.30
CA CYS A 121 -1.09 -1.75 7.40
C CYS A 121 -2.40 -1.62 8.19
N LEU A 122 -3.07 -0.49 8.02
CA LEU A 122 -4.39 -0.19 8.56
C LEU A 122 -5.39 0.04 7.41
N SER A 123 -5.22 -0.71 6.32
CA SER A 123 -6.02 -0.59 5.10
C SER A 123 -7.50 -0.92 5.30
N GLY A 124 -7.88 -1.47 6.45
CA GLY A 124 -9.27 -1.71 6.85
C GLY A 124 -10.00 -0.46 7.33
N LEU A 125 -9.29 0.55 7.84
CA LEU A 125 -9.89 1.76 8.39
C LEU A 125 -10.48 2.60 7.26
N THR A 126 -11.77 2.94 7.37
CA THR A 126 -12.47 3.73 6.35
C THR A 126 -12.58 5.21 6.70
N GLU A 127 -12.45 5.55 7.97
CA GLU A 127 -12.51 6.90 8.51
C GLU A 127 -11.43 7.11 9.58
N LEU A 128 -11.02 8.37 9.75
CA LEU A 128 -10.04 8.76 10.76
C LEU A 128 -10.52 9.98 11.54
N SER A 129 -10.46 9.89 12.87
CA SER A 129 -10.63 11.02 13.78
C SER A 129 -9.43 11.97 13.71
N GLY A 130 -9.61 13.22 14.15
CA GLY A 130 -8.49 14.16 14.26
C GLY A 130 -7.38 13.66 15.20
N ALA A 131 -7.74 12.94 16.27
CA ALA A 131 -6.78 12.37 17.22
C ALA A 131 -6.01 11.18 16.63
N GLN A 132 -6.67 10.36 15.81
CA GLN A 132 -6.04 9.26 15.07
C GLN A 132 -5.03 9.80 14.06
N VAL A 133 -5.44 10.78 13.26
CA VAL A 133 -4.54 11.42 12.28
C VAL A 133 -3.33 12.05 12.96
N GLU A 134 -3.52 12.78 14.06
CA GLU A 134 -2.42 13.39 14.80
C GLU A 134 -1.46 12.33 15.36
N SER A 135 -1.98 11.19 15.82
CA SER A 135 -1.15 10.07 16.30
C SER A 135 -0.37 9.40 15.18
N LEU A 136 -1.01 9.14 14.04
CA LEU A 136 -0.41 8.54 12.85
C LEU A 136 0.60 9.46 12.16
N SER A 137 0.42 10.78 12.23
CA SER A 137 1.33 11.77 11.61
C SER A 137 2.78 11.68 12.09
N ARG A 138 3.02 11.03 13.24
CA ARG A 138 4.35 10.84 13.85
C ARG A 138 4.97 9.50 13.51
N TYR A 139 4.23 8.63 12.81
CA TYR A 139 4.68 7.30 12.45
C TYR A 139 5.93 7.35 11.58
N GLN A 140 6.82 6.39 11.82
CA GLN A 140 8.11 6.23 11.15
C GLN A 140 8.11 4.86 10.46
N GLY A 141 7.87 4.85 9.16
CA GLY A 141 7.74 3.64 8.35
C GLY A 141 6.70 3.81 7.25
N MET A 142 6.45 2.74 6.50
CA MET A 142 5.35 2.71 5.54
C MET A 142 4.01 2.67 6.28
N LEU A 143 3.12 3.60 5.99
CA LEU A 143 1.76 3.62 6.54
C LEU A 143 0.74 3.36 5.43
N ASP A 144 -0.03 2.28 5.56
CA ASP A 144 -1.10 1.98 4.63
C ASP A 144 -2.48 2.29 5.23
N LEU A 145 -3.17 3.23 4.59
CA LEU A 145 -4.52 3.70 4.90
C LEU A 145 -5.42 3.57 3.66
N SER A 146 -5.22 2.55 2.83
CA SER A 146 -5.95 2.35 1.57
C SER A 146 -7.46 2.17 1.74
N GLY A 147 -7.97 1.93 2.95
CA GLY A 147 -9.41 1.91 3.22
C GLY A 147 -10.04 3.31 3.32
N VAL A 148 -9.24 4.34 3.59
CA VAL A 148 -9.72 5.72 3.77
C VAL A 148 -10.06 6.30 2.39
N THR A 149 -11.33 6.65 2.21
CA THR A 149 -11.84 7.11 0.90
C THR A 149 -11.95 8.63 0.76
N ALA A 150 -11.95 9.35 1.89
CA ALA A 150 -11.95 10.80 1.92
C ALA A 150 -11.16 11.31 3.14
N ILE A 151 -10.51 12.46 2.98
CA ILE A 151 -9.79 13.16 4.05
C ILE A 151 -10.10 14.66 3.99
N SER A 152 -10.08 15.32 5.14
CA SER A 152 -10.10 16.77 5.21
C SER A 152 -8.74 17.38 4.86
N ASP A 153 -8.71 18.68 4.56
CA ASP A 153 -7.47 19.43 4.36
C ASP A 153 -6.55 19.36 5.58
N SER A 154 -7.12 19.42 6.78
CA SER A 154 -6.37 19.28 8.03
C SER A 154 -5.77 17.88 8.20
N ALA A 155 -6.50 16.83 7.78
CA ALA A 155 -6.00 15.47 7.82
C ALA A 155 -4.87 15.26 6.81
N ALA A 156 -5.01 15.80 5.59
CA ALA A 156 -3.96 15.80 4.57
C ALA A 156 -2.67 16.49 5.07
N ALA A 157 -2.81 17.67 5.69
CA ALA A 157 -1.68 18.42 6.25
C ALA A 157 -0.95 17.70 7.39
N ALA A 158 -1.68 16.92 8.19
CA ALA A 158 -1.09 16.11 9.24
C ALA A 158 -0.45 14.83 8.68
N LEU A 159 -1.12 14.10 7.79
CA LEU A 159 -0.58 12.87 7.17
C LEU A 159 0.65 13.14 6.31
N ALA A 160 0.79 14.33 5.70
CA ALA A 160 2.00 14.75 4.99
C ALA A 160 3.26 14.83 5.88
N LYS A 161 3.13 14.69 7.20
CA LYS A 161 4.27 14.65 8.14
C LYS A 161 4.77 13.23 8.40
N VAL A 162 4.03 12.19 7.99
CA VAL A 162 4.45 10.79 8.12
C VAL A 162 5.83 10.61 7.49
N ASN A 163 6.72 9.89 8.16
CA ASN A 163 8.04 9.61 7.63
C ASN A 163 8.08 8.20 7.03
N GLY A 164 8.36 8.08 5.73
CA GLY A 164 8.26 6.83 4.98
C GLY A 164 7.21 6.91 3.87
N ASP A 165 6.82 5.75 3.35
CA ASP A 165 5.80 5.65 2.31
C ASP A 165 4.40 5.88 2.89
N LEU A 166 3.56 6.60 2.15
CA LEU A 166 2.17 6.86 2.52
C LEU A 166 1.26 6.30 1.44
N VAL A 167 0.47 5.29 1.81
CA VAL A 167 -0.48 4.62 0.92
C VAL A 167 -1.89 5.10 1.23
N LEU A 168 -2.49 5.81 0.28
CA LEU A 168 -3.83 6.39 0.35
C LEU A 168 -4.62 5.98 -0.91
N ASN A 169 -4.45 4.72 -1.34
CA ASN A 169 -5.05 4.22 -2.57
C ASN A 169 -6.58 4.19 -2.56
N GLY A 170 -7.23 4.32 -1.39
CA GLY A 170 -8.68 4.42 -1.29
C GLY A 170 -9.24 5.79 -1.63
N LEU A 171 -8.42 6.85 -1.63
CA LEU A 171 -8.90 8.20 -1.85
C LEU A 171 -9.48 8.36 -3.26
N ILE A 172 -10.76 8.68 -3.33
CA ILE A 172 -11.48 8.86 -4.60
C ILE A 172 -11.43 10.31 -5.12
N SER A 173 -11.14 11.26 -4.23
CA SER A 173 -11.03 12.68 -4.56
C SER A 173 -10.11 13.42 -3.57
N LEU A 174 -9.63 14.59 -3.99
CA LEU A 174 -8.88 15.53 -3.16
C LEU A 174 -9.42 16.94 -3.39
N SER A 175 -9.32 17.79 -2.37
CA SER A 175 -9.35 19.24 -2.56
C SER A 175 -7.99 19.72 -3.11
N ASP A 176 -7.95 20.92 -3.67
CA ASP A 176 -6.68 21.53 -4.09
C ASP A 176 -5.71 21.74 -2.89
N ALA A 177 -6.24 22.08 -1.72
CA ALA A 177 -5.47 22.29 -0.49
C ALA A 177 -4.92 20.96 0.10
N ALA A 178 -5.70 19.89 0.02
CA ALA A 178 -5.25 18.55 0.41
C ALA A 178 -4.15 18.05 -0.54
N ALA A 179 -4.30 18.25 -1.86
CA ALA A 179 -3.27 17.92 -2.84
C ALA A 179 -1.97 18.73 -2.62
N GLU A 180 -2.07 20.02 -2.30
CA GLU A 180 -0.90 20.83 -1.95
C GLU A 180 -0.20 20.32 -0.67
N SER A 181 -0.99 19.96 0.35
CA SER A 181 -0.46 19.42 1.60
C SER A 181 0.27 18.10 1.39
N LEU A 182 -0.36 17.14 0.70
CA LEU A 182 0.23 15.83 0.41
C LEU A 182 1.45 15.94 -0.52
N ALA A 183 1.51 16.92 -1.41
CA ALA A 183 2.70 17.17 -2.23
C ALA A 183 3.94 17.60 -1.41
N MET A 184 3.72 18.05 -0.16
CA MET A 184 4.79 18.38 0.78
C MET A 184 5.15 17.21 1.70
N HIS A 185 4.68 16.00 1.42
CA HIS A 185 4.94 14.79 2.20
C HIS A 185 6.44 14.62 2.49
N ARG A 186 6.80 14.79 3.76
CA ARG A 186 8.19 15.01 4.21
C ARG A 186 8.99 13.75 4.46
N GLY A 187 8.43 12.57 4.16
CA GLY A 187 8.99 11.29 4.58
C GLY A 187 10.27 10.82 3.88
N GLY A 188 11.23 11.72 3.63
CA GLY A 188 12.55 11.37 3.11
C GLY A 188 12.48 10.60 1.79
N ARG A 189 12.01 11.24 0.71
CA ARG A 189 11.74 10.60 -0.60
C ARG A 189 10.73 9.43 -0.56
N GLY A 190 10.00 9.26 0.55
CA GLY A 190 8.90 8.31 0.65
C GLY A 190 7.88 8.46 -0.48
N ARG A 191 7.40 7.32 -0.96
CA ARG A 191 6.42 7.22 -2.04
C ARG A 191 5.05 7.68 -1.55
N LEU A 192 4.33 8.37 -2.42
CA LEU A 192 2.94 8.76 -2.20
C LEU A 192 2.07 7.99 -3.19
N LEU A 193 1.21 7.12 -2.68
CA LEU A 193 0.35 6.26 -3.50
C LEU A 193 -1.11 6.72 -3.38
N LEU A 194 -1.68 7.14 -4.50
CA LEU A 194 -2.99 7.76 -4.63
C LEU A 194 -3.80 7.11 -5.76
N SER A 195 -3.72 5.78 -5.86
CA SER A 195 -4.25 5.04 -7.00
C SER A 195 -5.78 5.01 -7.09
N GLY A 196 -6.50 5.48 -6.07
CA GLY A 196 -7.96 5.64 -6.10
C GLY A 196 -8.44 6.88 -6.86
N LEU A 197 -7.54 7.85 -7.11
CA LEU A 197 -7.87 9.06 -7.85
C LEU A 197 -8.05 8.72 -9.33
N THR A 198 -9.26 8.94 -9.85
CA THR A 198 -9.59 8.68 -11.26
C THR A 198 -9.49 9.91 -12.15
N SER A 199 -9.43 11.10 -11.54
CA SER A 199 -9.21 12.38 -12.22
C SER A 199 -8.51 13.38 -11.30
N LEU A 200 -7.92 14.42 -11.88
CA LEU A 200 -7.31 15.54 -11.16
C LEU A 200 -7.78 16.86 -11.77
N THR A 201 -7.79 17.94 -11.00
CA THR A 201 -7.80 19.28 -11.57
C THR A 201 -6.39 19.64 -12.08
N GLY A 202 -6.28 20.67 -12.93
CA GLY A 202 -4.96 21.20 -13.31
C GLY A 202 -4.15 21.70 -12.11
N ALA A 203 -4.82 22.26 -11.09
CA ALA A 203 -4.20 22.69 -9.84
C ALA A 203 -3.65 21.50 -9.04
N GLN A 204 -4.41 20.41 -8.91
CA GLN A 204 -3.98 19.19 -8.23
C GLN A 204 -2.79 18.54 -8.92
N ALA A 205 -2.83 18.41 -10.26
CA ALA A 205 -1.71 17.87 -11.02
C ALA A 205 -0.41 18.69 -10.81
N LYS A 206 -0.54 20.02 -10.79
CA LYS A 206 0.58 20.94 -10.52
C LYS A 206 1.09 20.87 -9.08
N SER A 207 0.19 20.71 -8.11
CA SER A 207 0.58 20.53 -6.72
C SER A 207 1.32 19.21 -6.52
N LEU A 208 0.70 18.09 -6.91
CA LEU A 208 1.27 16.74 -6.74
C LEU A 208 2.60 16.55 -7.48
N SER A 209 2.82 17.22 -8.62
CA SER A 209 4.11 17.16 -9.32
C SER A 209 5.28 17.71 -8.50
N ARG A 210 5.03 18.51 -7.45
CA ARG A 210 6.04 19.05 -6.53
C ARG A 210 6.51 18.03 -5.49
N HIS A 211 5.84 16.88 -5.37
CA HIS A 211 6.28 15.80 -4.49
C HIS A 211 7.70 15.38 -4.84
N GLN A 212 8.50 15.03 -3.83
CA GLN A 212 9.92 14.72 -4.00
C GLN A 212 10.21 13.21 -4.07
N GLY A 213 9.33 12.38 -3.52
CA GLY A 213 9.42 10.93 -3.62
C GLY A 213 8.67 10.40 -4.84
N GLY A 214 8.63 9.07 -5.01
CA GLY A 214 7.85 8.46 -6.08
C GLY A 214 6.35 8.78 -5.96
N LEU A 215 5.68 9.03 -7.08
CA LEU A 215 4.27 9.38 -7.15
C LEU A 215 3.51 8.32 -7.96
N VAL A 216 2.53 7.68 -7.32
CA VAL A 216 1.76 6.59 -7.91
C VAL A 216 0.30 7.03 -8.06
N LEU A 217 -0.15 7.18 -9.31
CA LEU A 217 -1.46 7.69 -9.72
C LEU A 217 -2.11 6.71 -10.70
N GLU A 218 -2.18 5.44 -10.33
CA GLU A 218 -2.60 4.37 -11.25
C GLU A 218 -4.10 4.37 -11.56
N GLY A 219 -4.92 5.11 -10.82
CA GLY A 219 -6.35 5.25 -11.09
C GLY A 219 -6.70 6.20 -12.24
N LEU A 220 -5.76 7.07 -12.66
CA LEU A 220 -6.00 8.04 -13.73
C LEU A 220 -6.12 7.31 -15.06
N THR A 221 -7.27 7.45 -15.72
CA THR A 221 -7.55 6.77 -17.00
C THR A 221 -7.28 7.64 -18.24
N SER A 222 -7.22 8.95 -18.05
CA SER A 222 -6.90 9.95 -19.07
C SER A 222 -6.22 11.18 -18.46
N LEU A 223 -5.50 11.93 -19.29
CA LEU A 223 -4.93 13.24 -18.96
C LEU A 223 -5.21 14.23 -20.09
N THR A 224 -5.48 15.46 -19.72
CA THR A 224 -5.33 16.62 -20.60
C THR A 224 -3.85 16.95 -20.80
N ASP A 225 -3.54 17.62 -21.90
CA ASP A 225 -2.19 18.11 -22.20
C ASP A 225 -1.60 18.96 -21.07
N ALA A 226 -2.44 19.78 -20.41
CA ALA A 226 -2.02 20.63 -19.30
C ALA A 226 -1.68 19.84 -18.03
N GLN A 227 -2.42 18.76 -17.73
CA GLN A 227 -2.10 17.88 -16.61
C GLN A 227 -0.83 17.06 -16.91
N ALA A 228 -0.70 16.51 -18.12
CA ALA A 228 0.48 15.78 -18.56
C ALA A 228 1.75 16.65 -18.48
N LYS A 229 1.66 17.91 -18.94
CA LYS A 229 2.73 18.90 -18.79
C LYS A 229 3.07 19.22 -17.34
N SER A 230 2.07 19.27 -16.46
CA SER A 230 2.31 19.52 -15.03
C SER A 230 3.00 18.33 -14.37
N LEU A 231 2.47 17.12 -14.59
CA LEU A 231 3.01 15.88 -14.03
C LEU A 231 4.39 15.54 -14.59
N SER A 232 4.71 15.89 -15.84
CA SER A 232 6.05 15.67 -16.40
C SER A 232 7.14 16.48 -15.70
N MET A 233 6.78 17.55 -14.97
CA MET A 233 7.70 18.33 -14.12
C MET A 233 8.06 17.62 -12.81
N HIS A 234 7.39 16.52 -12.47
CA HIS A 234 7.77 15.68 -11.35
C HIS A 234 9.21 15.16 -11.55
N LYS A 235 9.96 15.04 -10.45
CA LYS A 235 11.41 14.78 -10.49
C LYS A 235 11.80 13.35 -10.13
N SER A 236 10.90 12.60 -9.50
CA SER A 236 11.11 11.20 -9.12
C SER A 236 10.30 10.28 -10.03
N ASP A 237 10.22 9.01 -9.67
CA ASP A 237 9.44 8.01 -10.41
C ASP A 237 7.94 8.34 -10.40
N LEU A 238 7.32 8.29 -11.58
CA LEU A 238 5.93 8.57 -11.83
C LEU A 238 5.24 7.34 -12.43
N ALA A 239 4.26 6.79 -11.71
CA ALA A 239 3.45 5.68 -12.19
C ALA A 239 2.04 6.16 -12.58
N LEU A 240 1.72 5.99 -13.86
CA LEU A 240 0.45 6.37 -14.50
C LEU A 240 -0.13 5.16 -15.25
N ASN A 241 -0.07 3.98 -14.62
CA ASN A 241 -0.42 2.72 -15.26
C ASN A 241 -1.89 2.58 -15.65
N GLY A 242 -2.79 3.44 -15.16
CA GLY A 242 -4.20 3.46 -15.55
C GLY A 242 -4.50 4.14 -16.88
N LEU A 243 -3.55 4.92 -17.43
CA LEU A 243 -3.80 5.66 -18.66
C LEU A 243 -4.00 4.70 -19.82
N THR A 244 -5.14 4.83 -20.49
CA THR A 244 -5.52 3.96 -21.61
C THR A 244 -5.09 4.53 -22.96
N SER A 245 -4.94 5.86 -23.04
CA SER A 245 -4.48 6.58 -24.23
C SER A 245 -3.78 7.88 -23.85
N LEU A 246 -3.04 8.44 -24.81
CA LEU A 246 -2.39 9.75 -24.71
C LEU A 246 -2.57 10.52 -26.02
N SER A 247 -2.79 11.83 -25.92
CA SER A 247 -2.62 12.73 -27.05
C SER A 247 -1.13 12.84 -27.40
N GLU A 248 -0.83 13.33 -28.61
CA GLU A 248 0.54 13.60 -29.04
C GLU A 248 1.22 14.63 -28.12
N THR A 249 0.54 15.71 -27.78
CA THR A 249 1.04 16.75 -26.86
C THR A 249 1.30 16.21 -25.45
N ALA A 250 0.41 15.35 -24.93
CA ALA A 250 0.58 14.72 -23.62
C ALA A 250 1.77 13.74 -23.63
N ALA A 251 1.90 12.93 -24.67
CA ALA A 251 3.04 12.05 -24.88
C ALA A 251 4.37 12.82 -25.01
N GLU A 252 4.41 13.91 -25.77
CA GLU A 252 5.58 14.79 -25.88
C GLU A 252 5.96 15.42 -24.53
N SER A 253 4.96 15.83 -23.75
CA SER A 253 5.19 16.39 -22.41
C SER A 253 5.76 15.33 -21.46
N LEU A 254 5.14 14.15 -21.39
CA LEU A 254 5.60 13.05 -20.54
C LEU A 254 6.96 12.51 -20.97
N ALA A 255 7.29 12.51 -22.27
CA ALA A 255 8.62 12.14 -22.75
C ALA A 255 9.75 13.03 -22.19
N LYS A 256 9.44 14.26 -21.79
CA LYS A 256 10.42 15.18 -21.16
C LYS A 256 10.65 14.89 -19.67
N HIS A 257 9.84 14.02 -19.06
CA HIS A 257 10.02 13.60 -17.68
C HIS A 257 11.41 12.97 -17.47
N LYS A 258 12.00 13.22 -16.29
CA LYS A 258 13.39 12.86 -15.99
C LYS A 258 13.53 11.68 -15.03
N GLY A 259 12.47 11.31 -14.33
CA GLY A 259 12.42 10.12 -13.49
C GLY A 259 12.04 8.87 -14.29
N GLY A 260 11.79 7.78 -13.58
CA GLY A 260 11.18 6.59 -14.17
C GLY A 260 9.72 6.83 -14.48
N LEU A 261 9.26 6.43 -15.67
CA LEU A 261 7.87 6.59 -16.09
C LEU A 261 7.22 5.24 -16.36
N ALA A 262 6.10 4.95 -15.72
CA ALA A 262 5.31 3.74 -15.97
C ALA A 262 3.95 4.07 -16.60
N LEU A 263 3.71 3.48 -17.77
CA LEU A 263 2.53 3.67 -18.63
C LEU A 263 2.01 2.31 -19.13
N ARG A 264 1.87 1.33 -18.23
CA ARG A 264 1.58 -0.07 -18.57
C ARG A 264 0.15 -0.33 -19.06
N GLY A 265 -0.78 0.60 -18.88
CA GLY A 265 -2.19 0.47 -19.27
C GLY A 265 -2.55 1.00 -20.65
N LEU A 266 -1.59 1.55 -21.40
CA LEU A 266 -1.87 2.10 -22.73
C LEU A 266 -2.37 0.99 -23.66
N ILE A 267 -3.54 1.22 -24.25
CA ILE A 267 -4.16 0.36 -25.26
C ILE A 267 -4.37 1.08 -26.60
N SER A 268 -4.26 2.41 -26.61
CA SER A 268 -4.39 3.24 -27.80
C SER A 268 -3.32 4.32 -27.81
N LEU A 269 -2.50 4.36 -28.86
CA LEU A 269 -1.40 5.31 -29.01
C LEU A 269 -1.14 5.53 -30.51
N SER A 270 -1.04 6.80 -30.95
CA SER A 270 -0.65 7.10 -32.33
C SER A 270 0.85 6.86 -32.54
N ASP A 271 1.26 6.69 -33.79
CA ASP A 271 2.69 6.57 -34.14
C ASP A 271 3.49 7.79 -33.69
N ALA A 272 2.94 9.01 -33.85
CA ALA A 272 3.59 10.24 -33.40
C ALA A 272 3.72 10.34 -31.86
N ALA A 273 2.72 9.86 -31.11
CA ALA A 273 2.79 9.77 -29.66
C ALA A 273 3.82 8.71 -29.22
N ALA A 274 3.89 7.57 -29.93
CA ALA A 274 4.89 6.54 -29.72
C ALA A 274 6.32 7.05 -30.01
N GLU A 275 6.53 7.80 -31.09
CA GLU A 275 7.81 8.43 -31.43
C GLU A 275 8.25 9.45 -30.36
N SER A 276 7.30 10.16 -29.78
CA SER A 276 7.57 11.08 -28.67
C SER A 276 8.03 10.32 -27.43
N LEU A 277 7.30 9.28 -27.02
CA LEU A 277 7.66 8.45 -25.87
C LEU A 277 8.96 7.66 -26.08
N ALA A 278 9.29 7.24 -27.30
CA ALA A 278 10.57 6.61 -27.61
C ALA A 278 11.77 7.52 -27.33
N LYS A 279 11.56 8.84 -27.29
CA LYS A 279 12.56 9.86 -26.93
C LYS A 279 12.54 10.21 -25.43
N HIS A 280 11.91 9.39 -24.59
CA HIS A 280 11.81 9.63 -23.15
C HIS A 280 13.19 9.90 -22.54
N GLN A 281 13.28 10.97 -21.75
CA GLN A 281 14.56 11.51 -21.27
C GLN A 281 14.91 11.09 -19.84
N GLY A 282 14.12 10.22 -19.23
CA GLY A 282 14.28 9.74 -17.86
C GLY A 282 15.01 8.40 -17.74
N SER A 283 15.08 7.88 -16.52
CA SER A 283 15.87 6.67 -16.18
C SER A 283 15.35 5.39 -16.83
N TYR A 284 14.04 5.25 -16.93
CA TYR A 284 13.38 4.12 -17.58
C TYR A 284 11.96 4.48 -18.04
N LEU A 285 11.47 3.76 -19.03
CA LEU A 285 10.09 3.82 -19.50
C LEU A 285 9.50 2.40 -19.48
N LEU A 286 8.45 2.19 -18.67
CA LEU A 286 7.77 0.91 -18.54
C LEU A 286 6.43 0.94 -19.29
N ILE A 287 6.39 0.30 -20.45
CA ILE A 287 5.19 0.15 -21.29
C ILE A 287 4.95 -1.35 -21.52
N LYS A 288 3.67 -1.76 -21.59
CA LYS A 288 3.29 -3.10 -22.07
C LYS A 288 2.96 -3.01 -23.56
N TYR A 289 3.66 -3.77 -24.39
CA TYR A 289 3.50 -3.72 -25.85
C TYR A 289 2.31 -4.52 -26.36
N ASP A 290 1.88 -5.54 -25.62
CA ASP A 290 0.92 -6.55 -26.11
C ASP A 290 -0.47 -5.99 -26.43
N ASN A 291 -0.82 -4.84 -25.83
CA ASN A 291 -2.12 -4.19 -26.01
C ASN A 291 -2.05 -2.94 -26.88
N LEU A 292 -0.88 -2.56 -27.40
CA LEU A 292 -0.72 -1.39 -28.25
C LEU A 292 -1.01 -1.71 -29.73
N PRO A 293 -1.39 -0.70 -30.54
CA PRO A 293 -1.35 -0.83 -31.98
C PRO A 293 0.02 -1.34 -32.47
N PRO A 294 0.09 -2.31 -33.42
CA PRO A 294 1.35 -2.90 -33.83
C PRO A 294 2.41 -1.89 -34.29
N SER A 295 2.00 -0.83 -34.99
CA SER A 295 2.90 0.26 -35.43
C SER A 295 3.51 1.02 -34.26
N ALA A 296 2.71 1.44 -33.29
CA ALA A 296 3.17 2.10 -32.07
C ALA A 296 4.09 1.19 -31.23
N ALA A 297 3.74 -0.10 -31.12
CA ALA A 297 4.57 -1.08 -30.42
C ALA A 297 5.94 -1.30 -31.09
N GLU A 298 5.99 -1.34 -32.43
CA GLU A 298 7.23 -1.41 -33.20
C GLU A 298 8.13 -0.18 -32.97
N ILE A 299 7.53 1.02 -32.91
CA ILE A 299 8.26 2.27 -32.66
C ILE A 299 8.92 2.25 -31.27
N LEU A 300 8.20 1.81 -30.24
CA LEU A 300 8.67 1.81 -28.85
C LEU A 300 9.63 0.66 -28.48
N LYS A 301 9.84 -0.31 -29.39
CA LYS A 301 10.80 -1.41 -29.20
C LYS A 301 12.20 -1.11 -29.75
N LYS A 302 12.32 -0.05 -30.56
CA LYS A 302 13.59 0.39 -31.19
C LYS A 302 14.40 1.21 -30.20
#